data_AF-A0A7S8HVU9-F1
#
_entry.id   AF-A0A7S8HVU9-F1
#
_cell.length_a   1.000
_cell.length_b   1.000
_cell.length_c   1.000
_cell.angle_alpha   90.00
_cell.angle_beta   90.00
_cell.angle_gamma   90.00
#
_symmetry.space_group_name_H-M   'P 1'
#
loop_
_entity.id
_entity.type
_entity.pdbx_description
1 polymer ?
#
loop_
_entity_poly.entity_id
_entity_poly.type
_entity_poly.pdbx_seq_one_letter_code
_entity_poly.pdbx_strand_id
1 'polypeptide(L)'
;MALLRINIFMEDARDRIDCISSYWHKLSERTFCRDLTPGKPLFRHNIHLALNYHLLHVSLGRCFIVENFNPGVSCTEGVEWLKLRVSLVDEGISSAIAIIDLCRILHDEKYLSKLSYLEVSSCYAAVMALVVSYSYDKNHTLRDAYEKGVKILQDVSTKFSSIGFRKHVVENLGIAFKRSDNERKRSAAGLDEDGYKQFRNWVALQEIAPQEGS
;
A
#
# COMPACT_ATOMS: atom_id res chain seq x y z
N MET A 1 21.89 19.42 3.18
CA MET A 1 22.27 18.48 2.10
C MET A 1 21.24 17.37 1.89
N ALA A 2 20.89 16.55 2.90
CA ALA A 2 19.90 15.47 2.75
C ALA A 2 18.48 15.98 2.39
N LEU A 3 17.99 16.99 3.09
CA LEU A 3 16.70 17.66 2.82
C LEU A 3 16.57 18.20 1.39
N LEU A 4 17.64 18.83 0.88
CA LEU A 4 17.67 19.39 -0.47
C LEU A 4 17.55 18.31 -1.55
N ARG A 5 18.17 17.14 -1.32
CA ARG A 5 18.07 15.99 -2.24
C ARG A 5 16.67 15.36 -2.23
N ILE A 6 16.01 15.33 -1.08
CA ILE A 6 14.64 14.83 -0.95
C ILE A 6 13.68 15.76 -1.71
N ASN A 7 13.82 17.08 -1.56
CA ASN A 7 12.98 18.04 -2.28
C ASN A 7 13.13 17.93 -3.80
N ILE A 8 14.36 17.85 -4.32
CA ILE A 8 14.60 17.69 -5.77
C ILE A 8 14.00 16.38 -6.29
N PHE A 9 14.15 15.28 -5.56
CA PHE A 9 13.55 13.99 -5.94
C PHE A 9 12.02 14.05 -5.95
N MET A 10 11.42 14.76 -4.99
CA MET A 10 9.97 14.93 -4.87
C MET A 10 9.38 15.77 -6.01
N GLU A 11 10.04 16.87 -6.37
CA GLU A 11 9.63 17.70 -7.50
C GLU A 11 9.74 16.94 -8.82
N ASP A 12 10.85 16.23 -9.08
CA ASP A 12 10.98 15.39 -10.28
C ASP A 12 9.94 14.25 -10.29
N ALA A 13 9.66 13.63 -9.15
CA ALA A 13 8.61 12.63 -9.03
C ALA A 13 7.23 13.22 -9.32
N ARG A 14 6.95 14.46 -8.87
CA ARG A 14 5.69 15.14 -9.12
C ARG A 14 5.52 15.49 -10.60
N ASP A 15 6.53 16.08 -11.20
CA ASP A 15 6.53 16.44 -12.63
C ASP A 15 6.29 15.21 -13.51
N ARG A 16 6.92 14.08 -13.18
CA ARG A 16 6.71 12.81 -13.88
C ARG A 16 5.28 12.29 -13.72
N ILE A 17 4.72 12.35 -12.52
CA ILE A 17 3.32 11.97 -12.27
C ILE A 17 2.38 12.84 -13.07
N ASP A 18 2.57 14.16 -13.03
CA ASP A 18 1.71 15.11 -13.75
C ASP A 18 1.79 14.90 -15.27
N CYS A 19 2.99 14.62 -15.79
CA CYS A 19 3.18 14.26 -17.20
C CYS A 19 2.44 12.97 -17.57
N ILE A 20 2.58 11.91 -16.77
CA ILE A 20 1.93 10.61 -17.01
C ILE A 20 0.41 10.74 -16.88
N SER A 21 -0.08 11.49 -15.90
CA SER A 21 -1.51 11.76 -15.72
C SER A 21 -2.07 12.58 -16.88
N SER A 22 -1.37 13.61 -17.33
CA SER A 22 -1.76 14.36 -18.54
C SER A 22 -1.83 13.45 -19.77
N TYR A 23 -0.84 12.58 -19.96
CA TYR A 23 -0.84 11.62 -21.04
C TYR A 23 -2.02 10.65 -20.93
N TRP A 24 -2.25 10.06 -19.76
CA TRP A 24 -3.35 9.13 -19.49
C TRP A 24 -4.72 9.75 -19.81
N HIS A 25 -4.95 10.99 -19.38
CA HIS A 25 -6.21 11.70 -19.63
C HIS A 25 -6.41 12.15 -21.08
N LYS A 26 -5.33 12.25 -21.88
CA LYS A 26 -5.43 12.51 -23.33
C LYS A 26 -5.81 11.27 -24.14
N LEU A 27 -5.72 10.08 -23.56
CA LEU A 27 -6.08 8.84 -24.25
C LEU A 27 -7.60 8.78 -24.50
N SER A 28 -8.00 8.33 -25.69
CA SER A 28 -9.41 8.15 -26.05
C SER A 28 -10.08 7.11 -25.15
N GLU A 29 -11.27 7.47 -24.66
CA GLU A 29 -12.15 6.56 -23.90
C GLU A 29 -12.91 5.59 -24.81
N ARG A 30 -13.06 5.92 -26.09
CA ARG A 30 -13.88 5.16 -27.06
C ARG A 30 -13.05 4.26 -27.97
N THR A 31 -11.76 4.54 -28.11
CA THR A 31 -10.89 3.88 -29.07
C THR A 31 -9.60 3.42 -28.39
N PHE A 32 -9.48 2.11 -28.24
CA PHE A 32 -8.22 1.38 -28.04
C PHE A 32 -7.47 1.53 -26.70
N CYS A 33 -7.82 2.46 -25.80
CA CYS A 33 -6.95 2.72 -24.63
C CYS A 33 -7.63 2.65 -23.25
N ARG A 34 -8.84 3.21 -23.07
CA ARG A 34 -9.50 3.28 -21.75
C ARG A 34 -10.88 2.60 -21.70
N ASP A 35 -11.27 1.88 -22.75
CA ASP A 35 -12.49 1.05 -22.72
C ASP A 35 -12.22 -0.22 -21.88
N LEU A 36 -12.73 -0.22 -20.66
CA LEU A 36 -12.61 -1.32 -19.70
C LEU A 36 -13.86 -2.22 -19.70
N THR A 37 -14.66 -2.18 -20.76
CA THR A 37 -15.86 -3.02 -20.87
C THR A 37 -15.46 -4.47 -21.18
N PRO A 38 -15.88 -5.45 -20.37
CA PRO A 38 -15.68 -6.86 -20.68
C PRO A 38 -16.24 -7.25 -22.06
N GLY A 39 -15.58 -8.22 -22.71
CA GLY A 39 -16.00 -8.72 -24.03
C GLY A 39 -15.58 -7.85 -25.23
N LYS A 40 -14.99 -6.67 -25.02
CA LYS A 40 -14.42 -5.86 -26.11
C LYS A 40 -13.05 -6.43 -26.58
N PRO A 41 -12.66 -6.25 -27.87
CA PRO A 41 -11.46 -6.88 -28.43
C PRO A 41 -10.13 -6.58 -27.71
N LEU A 42 -10.04 -5.44 -27.00
CA LEU A 42 -8.82 -5.00 -26.31
C LEU A 42 -8.97 -4.87 -24.80
N PHE A 43 -10.08 -5.36 -24.25
CA PHE A 43 -10.40 -5.26 -22.83
C PHE A 43 -9.19 -5.58 -21.93
N ARG A 44 -8.53 -6.72 -22.14
CA ARG A 44 -7.40 -7.13 -21.30
C ARG A 44 -6.16 -6.23 -21.46
N HIS A 45 -5.88 -5.77 -22.68
CA HIS A 45 -4.77 -4.85 -22.93
C HIS A 45 -5.01 -3.50 -22.26
N ASN A 46 -6.25 -3.01 -22.31
CA ASN A 46 -6.64 -1.76 -21.66
C ASN A 46 -6.58 -1.87 -20.13
N ILE A 47 -6.99 -3.02 -19.58
CA ILE A 47 -6.79 -3.32 -18.15
C ILE A 47 -5.30 -3.31 -17.80
N HIS A 48 -4.43 -3.94 -18.60
CA HIS A 48 -2.97 -3.93 -18.33
C HIS A 48 -2.38 -2.54 -18.40
N LEU A 49 -2.83 -1.70 -19.34
CA LEU A 49 -2.40 -0.31 -19.43
C LEU A 49 -2.84 0.47 -18.17
N ALA A 50 -4.10 0.31 -17.75
CA ALA A 50 -4.62 0.91 -16.53
C ALA A 50 -3.86 0.43 -15.28
N LEU A 51 -3.56 -0.87 -15.19
CA LEU A 51 -2.76 -1.44 -14.11
C LEU A 51 -1.37 -0.82 -14.05
N ASN A 52 -0.67 -0.67 -15.18
CA ASN A 52 0.65 -0.02 -15.20
C ASN A 52 0.55 1.46 -14.76
N TYR A 53 -0.44 2.19 -15.25
CA TYR A 53 -0.68 3.58 -14.85
C TYR A 53 -0.85 3.70 -13.33
N HIS A 54 -1.72 2.88 -12.73
CA HIS A 54 -1.94 2.92 -11.29
C HIS A 54 -0.76 2.36 -10.48
N LEU A 55 -0.04 1.37 -11.01
CA LEU A 55 1.12 0.78 -10.33
C LEU A 55 2.27 1.79 -10.17
N LEU A 56 2.42 2.72 -11.12
CA LEU A 56 3.36 3.84 -11.00
C LEU A 56 2.98 4.77 -9.83
N HIS A 57 1.71 5.16 -9.73
CA HIS A 57 1.22 5.99 -8.62
C HIS A 57 1.38 5.30 -7.27
N VAL A 58 1.05 4.00 -7.19
CA VAL A 58 1.29 3.20 -5.98
C VAL A 58 2.77 3.14 -5.62
N SER A 59 3.64 2.94 -6.62
CA SER A 59 5.08 2.83 -6.42
C SER A 59 5.73 4.12 -5.95
N LEU A 60 5.17 5.27 -6.33
CA LEU A 60 5.63 6.60 -5.92
C LEU A 60 5.04 6.98 -4.56
N GLY A 61 3.72 6.84 -4.37
CA GLY A 61 3.07 7.15 -3.10
C GLY A 61 3.61 6.34 -1.93
N ARG A 62 3.91 5.04 -2.13
CA ARG A 62 4.43 4.17 -1.07
C ARG A 62 5.77 4.61 -0.48
N CYS A 63 6.59 5.35 -1.24
CA CYS A 63 7.87 5.86 -0.75
C CYS A 63 7.69 6.81 0.45
N PHE A 64 6.51 7.39 0.60
CA PHE A 64 6.24 8.47 1.55
C PHE A 64 5.30 8.08 2.70
N ILE A 65 4.82 6.84 2.74
CA ILE A 65 3.88 6.37 3.77
C ILE A 65 4.58 6.18 5.13
N VAL A 66 5.85 5.74 5.15
CA VAL A 66 6.53 5.32 6.39
C VAL A 66 7.42 6.41 7.00
N GLU A 67 7.76 7.47 6.26
CA GLU A 67 8.67 8.51 6.78
C GLU A 67 7.97 9.41 7.81
N ASN A 68 8.23 9.16 9.10
CA ASN A 68 7.95 10.11 10.18
C ASN A 68 8.98 11.25 10.11
N PHE A 69 8.64 12.30 9.38
CA PHE A 69 9.48 13.49 9.32
C PHE A 69 9.21 14.37 10.54
N ASN A 70 10.22 14.60 11.38
CA ASN A 70 10.16 15.57 12.47
C ASN A 70 10.27 16.98 11.88
N PRO A 71 9.22 17.82 11.95
CA PRO A 71 9.24 19.18 11.42
C PRO A 71 9.94 20.09 12.45
N GLY A 72 11.23 19.90 12.66
CA GLY A 72 12.05 20.70 13.57
C GLY A 72 12.63 21.97 12.94
N VAL A 73 12.26 22.30 11.70
CA VAL A 73 12.83 23.45 10.98
C VAL A 73 11.68 24.31 10.45
N SER A 74 11.58 25.52 10.99
CA SER A 74 10.64 26.57 10.56
C SER A 74 11.01 27.03 9.15
N CYS A 75 10.45 26.38 8.13
CA CYS A 75 10.55 26.82 6.75
C CYS A 75 9.15 26.73 6.13
N THR A 76 8.70 27.80 5.50
CA THR A 76 7.51 27.84 4.64
C THR A 76 7.54 26.72 3.57
N GLU A 77 8.73 26.30 3.14
CA GLU A 77 8.96 25.11 2.29
C GLU A 77 8.52 23.78 2.93
N GLY A 78 8.57 23.66 4.27
CA GLY A 78 8.12 22.46 4.97
C GLY A 78 6.61 22.24 4.86
N VAL A 79 5.82 23.31 4.66
CA VAL A 79 4.37 23.23 4.49
C VAL A 79 3.99 22.76 3.09
N GLU A 80 4.66 23.25 2.05
CA GLU A 80 4.42 22.79 0.66
C GLU A 80 4.88 21.34 0.46
N TRP A 81 6.04 20.98 1.01
CA TRP A 81 6.52 19.59 0.99
C TRP A 81 5.54 18.62 1.67
N LEU A 82 5.03 18.98 2.86
CA LEU A 82 4.03 18.16 3.56
C LEU A 82 2.76 17.97 2.72
N LYS A 83 2.28 19.04 2.06
CA LYS A 83 1.11 18.98 1.19
C LYS A 83 1.35 18.09 -0.02
N LEU A 84 2.49 18.23 -0.69
CA LEU A 84 2.86 17.41 -1.83
C LEU A 84 2.95 15.92 -1.44
N ARG A 85 3.60 15.65 -0.31
CA ARG A 85 3.72 14.30 0.26
C ARG A 85 2.35 13.67 0.51
N VAL A 86 1.45 14.40 1.18
CA VAL A 86 0.08 13.93 1.44
C VAL A 86 -0.64 13.63 0.12
N SER A 87 -0.55 14.54 -0.87
CA SER A 87 -1.16 14.34 -2.20
C SER A 87 -0.65 13.07 -2.88
N LEU A 88 0.67 12.82 -2.88
CA LEU A 88 1.27 11.64 -3.49
C LEU A 88 0.85 10.34 -2.80
N VAL A 89 0.73 10.36 -1.46
CA VAL A 89 0.23 9.23 -0.70
C VAL A 89 -1.24 8.97 -1.02
N ASP A 90 -2.08 10.01 -1.05
CA ASP A 90 -3.51 9.88 -1.34
C ASP A 90 -3.78 9.40 -2.78
N GLU A 91 -3.04 9.92 -3.77
CA GLU A 91 -3.08 9.45 -5.16
C GLU A 91 -2.62 7.98 -5.27
N GLY A 92 -1.60 7.60 -4.51
CA GLY A 92 -1.11 6.22 -4.41
C GLY A 92 -2.15 5.27 -3.82
N ILE A 93 -2.82 5.67 -2.73
CA ILE A 93 -3.90 4.89 -2.10
C ILE A 93 -5.10 4.77 -3.05
N SER A 94 -5.51 5.87 -3.67
CA SER A 94 -6.60 5.88 -4.66
C SER A 94 -6.30 4.94 -5.83
N SER A 95 -5.06 4.94 -6.30
CA SER A 95 -4.59 4.03 -7.34
C SER A 95 -4.52 2.58 -6.88
N ALA A 96 -4.18 2.30 -5.63
CA ALA A 96 -4.24 0.94 -5.08
C ALA A 96 -5.68 0.39 -5.08
N ILE A 97 -6.66 1.20 -4.68
CA ILE A 97 -8.08 0.83 -4.75
C ILE A 97 -8.49 0.54 -6.20
N ALA A 98 -8.11 1.41 -7.14
CA ALA A 98 -8.39 1.20 -8.56
C ALA A 98 -7.78 -0.10 -9.10
N ILE A 99 -6.56 -0.46 -8.69
CA ILE A 99 -5.95 -1.76 -9.05
C ILE A 99 -6.80 -2.93 -8.54
N ILE A 100 -7.27 -2.89 -7.28
CA ILE A 100 -8.13 -3.95 -6.74
C ILE A 100 -9.41 -4.07 -7.56
N ASP A 101 -10.03 -2.95 -7.94
CA ASP A 101 -11.23 -2.96 -8.79
C ASP A 101 -10.96 -3.54 -10.18
N LEU A 102 -9.85 -3.18 -10.82
CA LEU A 102 -9.45 -3.75 -12.11
C LEU A 102 -9.22 -5.26 -12.01
N CYS A 103 -8.52 -5.71 -10.96
CA CYS A 103 -8.31 -7.13 -10.69
C CYS A 103 -9.61 -7.87 -10.40
N ARG A 104 -10.59 -7.21 -9.77
CA ARG A 104 -11.93 -7.75 -9.53
C ARG A 104 -12.72 -7.91 -10.83
N ILE A 105 -12.69 -6.93 -11.74
CA ILE A 105 -13.34 -7.08 -13.05
C ILE A 105 -12.77 -8.31 -13.79
N LEU A 106 -11.44 -8.49 -13.76
CA LEU A 106 -10.81 -9.68 -14.31
C LEU A 106 -11.21 -10.98 -13.57
N HIS A 107 -11.43 -10.91 -12.25
CA HIS A 107 -11.92 -11.99 -11.40
C HIS A 107 -13.29 -12.49 -11.85
N ASP A 108 -14.23 -11.56 -11.95
CA ASP A 108 -15.64 -11.86 -12.13
C ASP A 108 -15.90 -12.43 -13.54
N GLU A 109 -15.15 -11.97 -14.53
CA GLU A 109 -15.16 -12.49 -15.89
C GLU A 109 -14.44 -13.87 -16.04
N LYS A 110 -14.04 -14.50 -14.93
CA LYS A 110 -13.32 -15.80 -14.86
C LYS A 110 -11.99 -15.83 -15.63
N TYR A 111 -11.48 -14.69 -16.08
CA TYR A 111 -10.18 -14.61 -16.77
C TYR A 111 -9.00 -14.85 -15.84
N LEU A 112 -9.20 -14.79 -14.51
CA LEU A 112 -8.09 -14.93 -13.59
C LEU A 112 -7.42 -16.30 -13.55
N SER A 113 -8.11 -17.36 -13.98
CA SER A 113 -7.45 -18.68 -14.10
C SER A 113 -6.26 -18.67 -15.08
N LYS A 114 -6.16 -17.62 -15.92
CA LYS A 114 -5.06 -17.32 -16.84
C LYS A 114 -4.35 -16.00 -16.51
N LEU A 115 -4.34 -15.61 -15.23
CA LEU A 115 -3.72 -14.36 -14.78
C LEU A 115 -2.30 -14.19 -15.33
N SER A 116 -2.02 -13.01 -15.87
CA SER A 116 -0.67 -12.62 -16.20
C SER A 116 0.09 -12.29 -14.90
N TYR A 117 1.41 -12.42 -14.94
CA TYR A 117 2.27 -12.01 -13.81
C TYR A 117 2.04 -10.54 -13.41
N LEU A 118 1.73 -9.68 -14.38
CA LEU A 118 1.43 -8.27 -14.14
C LEU A 118 0.18 -8.07 -13.29
N GLU A 119 -0.91 -8.78 -13.61
CA GLU A 119 -2.18 -8.66 -12.90
C GLU A 119 -2.04 -9.11 -11.43
N VAL A 120 -1.32 -10.22 -11.18
CA VAL A 120 -1.05 -10.72 -9.82
C VAL A 120 -0.13 -9.78 -9.05
N SER A 121 0.98 -9.37 -9.66
CA SER A 121 1.96 -8.51 -8.99
C SER A 121 1.40 -7.11 -8.71
N SER A 122 0.53 -6.58 -9.58
CA SER A 122 -0.20 -5.33 -9.34
C SER A 122 -1.15 -5.46 -8.15
N CYS A 123 -1.98 -6.52 -8.10
CA CYS A 123 -2.87 -6.78 -6.97
C CYS A 123 -2.10 -6.89 -5.65
N TYR A 124 -0.97 -7.60 -5.67
CA TYR A 124 -0.09 -7.71 -4.52
C TYR A 124 0.46 -6.35 -4.05
N ALA A 125 0.99 -5.55 -4.98
CA ALA A 125 1.51 -4.22 -4.67
C ALA A 125 0.43 -3.29 -4.08
N ALA A 126 -0.79 -3.36 -4.62
CA ALA A 126 -1.94 -2.61 -4.10
C ALA A 126 -2.32 -3.05 -2.68
N VAL A 127 -2.44 -4.37 -2.42
CA VAL A 127 -2.72 -4.88 -1.07
C VAL A 127 -1.64 -4.45 -0.08
N MET A 128 -0.35 -4.53 -0.44
CA MET A 128 0.73 -4.06 0.41
C MET A 128 0.60 -2.56 0.73
N ALA A 129 0.33 -1.72 -0.27
CA ALA A 129 0.15 -0.29 -0.06
C ALA A 129 -1.05 0.01 0.87
N LEU A 130 -2.16 -0.72 0.70
CA LEU A 130 -3.33 -0.59 1.57
C LEU A 130 -3.05 -1.06 2.99
N VAL A 131 -2.25 -2.10 3.23
CA VAL A 131 -1.87 -2.55 4.58
C VAL A 131 -1.05 -1.49 5.32
N VAL A 132 -0.06 -0.92 4.64
CA VAL A 132 0.76 0.14 5.24
C VAL A 132 -0.12 1.36 5.53
N SER A 133 -0.99 1.74 4.60
CA SER A 133 -1.90 2.90 4.75
C SER A 133 -2.98 2.67 5.81
N TYR A 134 -3.50 1.44 5.93
CA TYR A 134 -4.49 1.06 6.92
C TYR A 134 -3.98 1.31 8.33
N SER A 135 -2.68 1.13 8.59
CA SER A 135 -2.07 1.43 9.90
C SER A 135 -2.29 2.89 10.33
N TYR A 136 -2.49 3.80 9.38
CA TYR A 136 -2.75 5.23 9.61
C TYR A 136 -4.23 5.65 9.40
N ASP A 137 -5.04 4.85 8.70
CA ASP A 137 -6.48 5.13 8.43
C ASP A 137 -7.38 4.81 9.63
N LYS A 138 -7.78 5.82 10.40
CA LYS A 138 -8.62 5.65 11.61
C LYS A 138 -10.09 5.28 11.32
N ASN A 139 -10.56 5.52 10.10
CA ASN A 139 -11.97 5.40 9.75
C ASN A 139 -12.30 4.06 9.05
N HIS A 140 -11.32 3.15 8.94
CA HIS A 140 -11.45 1.84 8.29
C HIS A 140 -12.00 1.90 6.86
N THR A 141 -11.79 3.03 6.18
CA THR A 141 -12.30 3.26 4.83
C THR A 141 -11.63 2.34 3.81
N LEU A 142 -10.38 1.93 4.10
CA LEU A 142 -9.59 1.06 3.23
C LEU A 142 -9.88 -0.44 3.42
N ARG A 143 -10.69 -0.81 4.43
CA ARG A 143 -10.87 -2.20 4.84
C ARG A 143 -11.54 -3.06 3.76
N ASP A 144 -12.60 -2.54 3.14
CA ASP A 144 -13.34 -3.27 2.09
C ASP A 144 -12.46 -3.55 0.86
N ALA A 145 -11.71 -2.55 0.39
CA ALA A 145 -10.76 -2.71 -0.71
C ALA A 145 -9.66 -3.72 -0.38
N TYR A 146 -9.12 -3.66 0.84
CA TYR A 146 -8.13 -4.62 1.32
C TYR A 146 -8.68 -6.07 1.34
N GLU A 147 -9.86 -6.29 1.95
CA GLU A 147 -10.46 -7.61 2.06
C GLU A 147 -10.75 -8.22 0.67
N LYS A 148 -11.23 -7.40 -0.28
CA LYS A 148 -11.40 -7.79 -1.69
C LYS A 148 -10.09 -8.21 -2.33
N GLY A 149 -9.02 -7.42 -2.15
CA GLY A 149 -7.71 -7.71 -2.72
C GLY A 149 -7.10 -9.01 -2.18
N VAL A 150 -7.19 -9.23 -0.87
CA VAL A 150 -6.72 -10.47 -0.23
C VAL A 150 -7.50 -11.68 -0.75
N LYS A 151 -8.82 -11.57 -0.89
CA LYS A 151 -9.65 -12.64 -1.43
C LYS A 151 -9.21 -13.03 -2.86
N ILE A 152 -8.99 -12.04 -3.73
CA ILE A 152 -8.45 -12.27 -5.08
C ILE A 152 -7.12 -13.04 -4.99
N LEU A 153 -6.17 -12.60 -4.16
CA LEU A 153 -4.87 -13.27 -4.03
C LEU A 153 -4.97 -14.71 -3.49
N GLN A 154 -5.91 -14.97 -2.58
CA GLN A 154 -6.18 -16.31 -2.06
C GLN A 154 -6.76 -17.24 -3.14
N ASP A 155 -7.75 -16.76 -3.88
CA ASP A 155 -8.39 -17.51 -4.97
C ASP A 155 -7.39 -17.85 -6.08
N VAL A 156 -6.46 -16.94 -6.37
CA VAL A 156 -5.39 -17.15 -7.35
C VAL A 156 -4.34 -18.12 -6.83
N SER A 157 -3.93 -18.00 -5.57
CA SER A 157 -2.91 -18.87 -4.97
C SER A 157 -3.40 -20.31 -4.83
N THR A 158 -4.68 -20.51 -4.50
CA THR A 158 -5.30 -21.84 -4.39
C THR A 158 -5.35 -22.55 -5.75
N LYS A 159 -5.51 -21.80 -6.85
CA LYS A 159 -5.51 -22.31 -8.23
C LYS A 159 -4.11 -22.55 -8.79
N PHE A 160 -3.07 -21.93 -8.21
CA PHE A 160 -1.68 -21.98 -8.70
C PHE A 160 -0.77 -22.82 -7.79
N SER A 161 -1.27 -23.96 -7.30
CA SER A 161 -0.66 -24.86 -6.29
C SER A 161 0.78 -25.33 -6.55
N SER A 162 1.40 -24.96 -7.68
CA SER A 162 2.79 -25.24 -8.04
C SER A 162 3.84 -24.27 -7.46
N ILE A 163 3.48 -23.17 -6.78
CA ILE A 163 4.50 -22.21 -6.25
C ILE A 163 4.28 -21.99 -4.75
N GLY A 164 4.91 -22.84 -3.93
CA GLY A 164 4.84 -22.81 -2.46
C GLY A 164 5.25 -21.48 -1.80
N PHE A 165 5.92 -20.59 -2.54
CA PHE A 165 6.31 -19.25 -2.07
C PHE A 165 5.12 -18.31 -1.81
N ARG A 166 4.01 -18.43 -2.56
CA ARG A 166 2.90 -17.46 -2.50
C ARG A 166 1.91 -17.69 -1.36
N LYS A 167 1.76 -18.92 -0.89
CA LYS A 167 0.89 -19.25 0.26
C LYS A 167 1.41 -18.59 1.55
N HIS A 168 2.71 -18.66 1.77
CA HIS A 168 3.40 -18.03 2.89
C HIS A 168 3.27 -16.50 2.87
N VAL A 169 3.35 -15.88 1.68
CA VAL A 169 3.23 -14.43 1.53
C VAL A 169 1.83 -13.92 1.88
N VAL A 170 0.77 -14.57 1.38
CA VAL A 170 -0.63 -14.19 1.68
C VAL A 170 -0.97 -14.44 3.16
N GLU A 171 -0.49 -15.54 3.73
CA GLU A 171 -0.70 -15.89 5.14
C GLU A 171 0.02 -14.89 6.07
N ASN A 172 1.27 -14.53 5.76
CA ASN A 172 2.01 -13.52 6.51
C ASN A 172 1.40 -12.12 6.39
N LEU A 173 0.85 -11.78 5.22
CA LEU A 173 0.09 -10.54 5.02
C LEU A 173 -1.20 -10.50 5.86
N GLY A 174 -1.93 -11.62 5.89
CA GLY A 174 -3.12 -11.76 6.73
C GLY A 174 -2.77 -11.67 8.23
N ILE A 175 -1.64 -12.25 8.65
CA ILE A 175 -1.13 -12.15 10.02
C ILE A 175 -0.73 -10.71 10.34
N ALA A 176 0.01 -10.02 9.47
CA ALA A 176 0.41 -8.63 9.65
C ALA A 176 -0.81 -7.70 9.77
N PHE A 177 -1.85 -7.92 8.96
CA PHE A 177 -3.08 -7.15 9.04
C PHE A 177 -3.87 -7.43 10.32
N LYS A 178 -4.06 -8.71 10.69
CA LYS A 178 -4.71 -9.08 11.96
C LYS A 178 -3.96 -8.53 13.17
N ARG A 179 -2.62 -8.49 13.11
CA ARG A 179 -1.78 -7.89 14.14
C ARG A 179 -2.03 -6.38 14.24
N SER A 180 -2.04 -5.67 13.11
CA SER A 180 -2.36 -4.24 13.06
C SER A 180 -3.78 -3.92 13.57
N ASP A 181 -4.77 -4.75 13.24
CA ASP A 181 -6.16 -4.62 13.73
C ASP A 181 -6.28 -4.88 15.24
N ASN A 182 -5.56 -5.87 15.75
CA ASN A 182 -5.51 -6.18 17.18
C ASN A 182 -4.73 -5.14 18.00
N GLU A 183 -3.65 -4.59 17.45
CA GLU A 183 -2.90 -3.48 18.05
C GLU A 183 -3.81 -2.24 18.17
N ARG A 184 -4.64 -1.94 17.16
CA ARG A 184 -5.65 -0.87 17.23
C ARG A 184 -6.77 -1.13 18.22
N LYS A 185 -7.31 -2.35 18.28
CA LYS A 185 -8.35 -2.71 19.27
C LYS A 185 -7.82 -2.62 20.70
N ARG A 186 -6.54 -2.93 20.93
CA ARG A 186 -5.87 -2.72 22.22
C ARG A 186 -5.69 -1.23 22.54
N SER A 187 -5.32 -0.41 21.56
CA SER A 187 -5.21 1.05 21.73
C SER A 187 -6.55 1.75 21.96
N ALA A 188 -7.67 1.19 21.49
CA ALA A 188 -9.02 1.70 21.75
C ALA A 188 -9.61 1.20 23.09
N ALA A 189 -9.13 0.07 23.61
CA ALA A 189 -9.56 -0.53 24.87
C ALA A 189 -8.67 -0.18 26.08
N GLY A 190 -7.54 0.48 25.87
CA GLY A 190 -6.55 0.76 26.91
C GLY A 190 -5.94 2.15 26.76
N LEU A 191 -6.71 3.19 27.07
CA LEU A 191 -6.13 4.34 27.74
C LEU A 191 -5.87 3.91 29.19
N ASP A 192 -4.78 3.20 29.44
CA ASP A 192 -4.25 3.16 30.80
C ASP A 192 -2.72 3.05 30.80
N GLU A 193 -2.17 3.83 31.70
CA GLU A 193 -0.80 4.32 31.80
C GLU A 193 0.17 3.25 32.35
N ASP A 194 0.10 2.01 31.87
CA ASP A 194 0.78 0.87 32.54
C ASP A 194 1.93 0.25 31.72
N GLY A 195 1.98 0.46 30.40
CA GLY A 195 2.99 -0.19 29.54
C GLY A 195 4.43 0.23 29.83
N TYR A 196 4.67 1.51 30.12
CA TYR A 196 6.00 2.01 30.47
C TYR A 196 6.45 1.54 31.87
N LYS A 197 5.50 1.35 32.78
CA LYS A 197 5.72 0.89 34.16
C LYS A 197 6.10 -0.60 34.20
N GLN A 198 5.43 -1.41 33.38
CA GLN A 198 5.78 -2.83 33.19
C GLN A 198 7.18 -3.00 32.59
N PHE A 199 7.55 -2.17 31.62
CA PHE A 199 8.90 -2.19 31.04
C PHE A 199 9.98 -1.80 32.07
N ARG A 200 9.75 -0.75 32.88
CA ARG A 200 10.67 -0.36 33.96
C ARG A 200 10.85 -1.46 35.00
N ASN A 201 9.78 -2.15 35.38
CA ASN A 201 9.86 -3.29 36.30
C ASN A 201 10.66 -4.46 35.72
N TRP A 202 10.50 -4.73 34.42
CA TRP A 202 11.26 -5.78 33.74
C TRP A 202 12.76 -5.46 33.67
N VAL A 203 13.13 -4.21 33.39
CA VAL A 203 14.54 -3.77 33.37
C VAL A 203 15.16 -3.85 34.77
N ALA A 204 14.43 -3.41 35.81
CA ALA A 204 14.91 -3.48 37.19
C ALA A 204 15.14 -4.92 37.68
N LEU A 205 14.37 -5.89 37.18
CA LEU A 205 14.56 -7.31 37.49
C LEU A 205 15.83 -7.92 36.83
N GLN A 206 16.37 -7.29 35.79
CA GLN A 206 17.59 -7.75 35.12
C GLN A 206 18.87 -7.15 35.72
N GLU A 207 18.78 -5.97 36.35
CA GLU A 207 19.93 -5.29 36.97
C GLU A 207 20.28 -5.82 38.37
N ILE A 208 19.49 -6.73 38.94
CA ILE A 208 19.70 -7.28 40.29
C ILE A 208 20.53 -8.59 40.29
N ALA A 209 20.90 -9.15 39.13
CA ALA A 209 21.79 -10.30 39.10
C ALA A 209 23.23 -9.88 39.44
N PRO A 210 23.78 -10.22 40.63
CA PRO A 210 25.11 -9.80 41.00
C PRO A 210 26.14 -10.62 40.21
N GLN A 211 27.17 -9.93 39.73
CA GLN A 211 28.45 -10.56 39.41
C GLN A 211 29.05 -11.14 40.69
N GLU A 212 28.77 -12.40 40.99
CA GLU A 212 29.61 -13.20 41.89
C GLU A 212 30.41 -14.20 41.04
N GLY A 213 31.72 -14.01 41.07
CA GLY A 213 32.68 -14.74 40.25
C GLY A 213 33.01 -16.14 40.77
N SER A 214 33.60 -16.93 39.87
CA SER A 214 34.86 -17.63 40.07
C SER A 214 35.44 -18.03 38.72
#